data_AF-A0A1E7EVW3-F1
#
_entry.id   AF-A0A1E7EVW3-F1
#
_cell.length_a   1.000
_cell.length_b   1.000
_cell.length_c   1.000
_cell.angle_alpha   90.00
_cell.angle_beta   90.00
_cell.angle_gamma   90.00
#
_symmetry.space_group_name_H-M   'P 1'
#
loop_
_entity.id
_entity.type
_entity.pdbx_description
1 polymer ?
#
loop_
_entity_poly.entity_id
_entity_poly.type
_entity_poly.pdbx_seq_one_letter_code
_entity_poly.pdbx_strand_id
1 'polypeptide(L)'
;MFSPGFAQIGRLLDGETVARQSGVEVGDVIVAVNGSGFRRFASEFDEKEVTNLSKDSHIPNDNIVLHLGRGEAYDALLMKIKTIKTAGSPPLVLSLERYAWDAKVNSWPRFLAAREGDVPAAMKLLQDHENWKTQNLPMDLTRDGLQEVLRLKAVAEIDVGEMKNLPPAVYVNFTKLQAMNGMSFDDVCKVFVIFTELMLARSKDPRNPKICQFIDMTDVSVSGGVQVELLRKIYEIFEPNYPETLSKLVMYPVSTMLATTIRTLLKFVNETTQKKFIITSDLPEVCKEMGWDLEEVESCGGVTQFMHKHEELGADMILE
;
A
#
# COMPACT_ATOMS: atom_id res chain seq x y z
N MET A 1 14.67 9.45 3.60
CA MET A 1 15.15 8.07 3.42
C MET A 1 15.09 7.77 1.92
N PHE A 2 16.22 7.53 1.25
CA PHE A 2 16.26 7.50 -0.22
C PHE A 2 15.94 6.10 -0.77
N SER A 3 14.80 5.96 -1.44
CA SER A 3 14.51 4.81 -2.31
C SER A 3 15.17 5.03 -3.67
N PRO A 4 15.87 4.04 -4.23
CA PRO A 4 16.50 4.16 -5.54
C PRO A 4 15.44 4.25 -6.64
N GLY A 5 15.74 4.98 -7.72
CA GLY A 5 14.88 5.23 -8.89
C GLY A 5 14.97 4.14 -9.99
N PHE A 6 13.94 4.02 -10.85
CA PHE A 6 14.10 3.49 -12.21
C PHE A 6 14.00 4.61 -13.22
N ALA A 7 14.42 4.30 -14.45
CA ALA A 7 13.95 4.97 -15.63
C ALA A 7 13.27 3.96 -16.55
N GLN A 8 12.09 4.28 -17.08
CA GLN A 8 11.51 3.55 -18.20
C GLN A 8 12.02 4.16 -19.51
N ILE A 9 12.36 3.33 -20.49
CA ILE A 9 12.76 3.78 -21.83
C ILE A 9 11.51 4.22 -22.58
N GLY A 10 11.15 5.50 -22.49
CA GLY A 10 9.97 6.05 -23.17
C GLY A 10 10.13 6.18 -24.69
N ARG A 11 11.37 6.28 -25.19
CA ARG A 11 11.68 6.33 -26.62
C ARG A 11 13.13 5.97 -26.88
N LEU A 12 13.37 5.21 -27.94
CA LEU A 12 14.69 5.03 -28.54
C LEU A 12 14.83 5.98 -29.72
N LEU A 13 15.96 6.67 -29.80
CA LEU A 13 16.27 7.49 -30.95
C LEU A 13 16.62 6.61 -32.16
N ASP A 14 16.50 7.19 -33.35
CA ASP A 14 16.81 6.53 -34.61
C ASP A 14 18.33 6.34 -34.78
N GLY A 15 18.74 5.30 -35.51
CA GLY A 15 20.14 4.93 -35.73
C GLY A 15 20.68 3.89 -34.75
N GLU A 16 21.90 3.38 -35.00
CA GLU A 16 22.59 2.48 -34.08
C GLU A 16 23.09 3.24 -32.84
N THR A 17 22.39 3.04 -31.73
CA THR A 17 22.80 3.58 -30.43
C THR A 17 23.37 2.47 -29.56
N VAL A 18 24.23 2.81 -28.60
CA VAL A 18 24.73 1.86 -27.59
C VAL A 18 23.58 1.12 -26.89
N ALA A 19 22.45 1.80 -26.68
CA ALA A 19 21.24 1.19 -26.13
C ALA A 19 20.68 0.09 -27.05
N ARG A 20 20.50 0.37 -28.36
CA ARG A 20 20.04 -0.63 -29.34
C ARG A 20 21.04 -1.77 -29.54
N GLN A 21 22.35 -1.47 -29.57
CA GLN A 21 23.40 -2.50 -29.65
C GLN A 21 23.43 -3.40 -28.41
N SER A 22 22.98 -2.89 -27.27
CA SER A 22 22.81 -3.66 -26.02
C SER A 22 21.42 -4.31 -25.89
N GLY A 23 20.61 -4.29 -26.96
CA GLY A 23 19.28 -4.92 -26.99
C GLY A 23 18.20 -4.21 -26.18
N VAL A 24 18.38 -2.93 -25.85
CA VAL A 24 17.38 -2.12 -25.12
C VAL A 24 16.22 -1.76 -26.05
N GLU A 25 15.00 -1.90 -25.55
CA GLU A 25 13.74 -1.65 -26.25
C GLU A 25 12.92 -0.54 -25.57
N VAL A 26 12.03 0.10 -26.33
CA VAL A 26 11.06 1.05 -25.75
C VAL A 26 10.12 0.27 -24.83
N GLY A 27 9.94 0.75 -23.60
CA GLY A 27 9.19 0.06 -22.56
C GLY A 27 10.07 -0.65 -21.53
N ASP A 28 11.35 -0.90 -21.82
CA ASP A 28 12.30 -1.48 -20.85
C ASP A 28 12.42 -0.61 -19.59
N VAL A 29 12.53 -1.26 -18.43
CA VAL A 29 12.70 -0.59 -17.13
C VAL A 29 14.12 -0.80 -16.61
N ILE A 30 14.81 0.30 -16.31
CA ILE A 30 16.16 0.31 -15.73
C ILE A 30 16.06 0.57 -14.23
N VAL A 31 16.18 -0.47 -13.40
CA VAL A 31 16.10 -0.34 -11.93
C VAL A 31 17.48 -0.21 -11.31
N ALA A 32 17.69 0.79 -10.44
CA ALA A 32 18.82 0.78 -9.51
C ALA A 32 18.46 -0.08 -8.29
N VAL A 33 19.01 -1.29 -8.18
CA VAL A 33 18.80 -2.15 -7.00
C VAL A 33 19.91 -1.86 -5.99
N ASN A 34 19.56 -1.68 -4.71
CA ASN A 34 20.45 -1.42 -3.55
C ASN A 34 21.89 -1.95 -3.72
N GLY A 35 22.79 -1.12 -4.25
CA GLY A 35 24.22 -1.46 -4.38
C GLY A 35 24.55 -2.68 -5.24
N SER A 36 23.64 -3.13 -6.12
CA SER A 36 23.81 -4.35 -6.93
C SER A 36 23.19 -4.17 -8.31
N GLY A 37 23.90 -3.44 -9.18
CA GLY A 37 23.68 -3.42 -10.63
C GLY A 37 22.27 -3.04 -11.13
N PHE A 38 22.13 -3.08 -12.44
CA PHE A 38 20.86 -2.84 -13.15
C PHE A 38 20.17 -4.19 -13.40
N ARG A 39 18.84 -4.25 -13.22
CA ARG A 39 18.02 -5.39 -13.68
C ARG A 39 17.00 -4.92 -14.71
N ARG A 40 16.85 -5.70 -15.79
CA ARG A 40 15.87 -5.52 -16.88
C ARG A 40 14.63 -6.34 -16.56
N PHE A 41 13.45 -5.75 -16.73
CA PHE A 41 12.17 -6.47 -16.69
C PHE A 41 11.39 -6.14 -17.95
N ALA A 42 10.86 -7.16 -18.63
CA ALA A 42 9.94 -6.97 -19.76
C ALA A 42 8.54 -6.57 -19.25
N SER A 43 7.79 -5.81 -20.04
CA SER A 43 6.42 -5.39 -19.71
C SER A 43 5.40 -6.53 -19.79
N GLU A 44 5.69 -7.54 -20.61
CA GLU A 44 4.85 -8.69 -20.89
C GLU A 44 5.73 -9.93 -20.79
N PHE A 45 5.39 -10.87 -19.91
CA PHE A 45 6.13 -12.11 -19.73
C PHE A 45 5.13 -13.27 -19.81
N ASP A 46 5.41 -14.27 -20.65
CA ASP A 46 4.56 -15.46 -20.78
C ASP A 46 4.71 -16.32 -19.52
N GLU A 47 3.60 -16.64 -18.84
CA GLU A 47 3.58 -17.51 -17.65
C GLU A 47 4.32 -18.84 -17.86
N LYS A 48 4.36 -19.33 -19.11
CA LYS A 48 5.06 -20.56 -19.48
C LYS A 48 6.57 -20.45 -19.49
N GLU A 49 7.12 -19.24 -19.54
CA GLU A 49 8.56 -18.98 -19.57
C GLU A 49 9.15 -18.82 -18.15
N VAL A 50 8.31 -18.71 -17.10
CA VAL A 50 8.77 -18.57 -15.71
C VAL A 50 9.10 -19.97 -15.21
N THR A 51 10.32 -20.43 -15.47
CA THR A 51 10.85 -21.61 -14.77
C THR A 51 10.89 -21.30 -13.28
N ASN A 52 10.36 -22.22 -12.47
CA ASN A 52 10.30 -22.09 -11.02
C ASN A 52 11.73 -21.86 -10.49
N LEU A 53 12.09 -20.59 -10.21
CA LEU A 53 13.36 -20.21 -9.62
C LEU A 53 13.29 -20.59 -8.14
N SER A 54 13.35 -21.88 -7.85
CA SER A 54 13.53 -22.39 -6.50
C SER A 54 14.87 -21.88 -5.95
N LYS A 55 14.99 -21.88 -4.62
CA LYS A 55 16.09 -21.32 -3.81
C LYS A 55 17.52 -21.73 -4.22
N ASP A 56 17.68 -22.69 -5.12
CA ASP A 56 18.97 -23.28 -5.51
C ASP A 56 19.45 -22.89 -6.92
N SER A 57 18.74 -22.01 -7.63
CA SER A 57 19.14 -21.58 -8.99
C SER A 57 20.17 -20.44 -8.95
N HIS A 58 21.45 -20.78 -9.09
CA HIS A 58 22.53 -19.82 -9.32
C HIS A 58 22.46 -19.29 -10.75
N ILE A 59 22.10 -18.01 -10.91
CA ILE A 59 22.17 -17.30 -12.19
C ILE A 59 23.60 -16.75 -12.33
N PRO A 60 24.36 -17.13 -13.37
CA PRO A 60 25.67 -16.54 -13.64
C PRO A 60 25.48 -15.05 -13.97
N ASN A 61 26.00 -14.17 -13.11
CA ASN A 61 26.00 -12.73 -13.37
C ASN A 61 27.16 -12.40 -14.32
N ASP A 62 26.92 -12.44 -15.63
CA ASP A 62 27.90 -12.09 -16.66
C ASP A 62 28.08 -10.57 -16.89
N ASN A 63 27.74 -9.73 -15.90
CA ASN A 63 27.94 -8.29 -16.01
C ASN A 63 28.78 -7.74 -14.86
N ILE A 64 29.82 -6.99 -15.21
CA ILE A 64 30.78 -6.32 -14.31
C ILE A 64 30.02 -5.60 -13.18
N VAL A 65 30.08 -6.19 -11.98
CA VAL A 65 29.48 -5.66 -10.75
C VAL A 65 30.45 -4.65 -10.14
N LEU A 66 30.08 -3.37 -10.16
CA LEU A 66 30.80 -2.34 -9.40
C LEU A 66 30.19 -2.25 -8.00
N HIS A 67 30.98 -2.56 -6.98
CA HIS A 67 30.61 -2.39 -5.58
C HIS A 67 30.73 -0.92 -5.18
N LEU A 68 29.60 -0.26 -4.90
CA LEU A 68 29.56 1.15 -4.46
C LEU A 68 28.74 1.27 -3.17
N GLY A 69 29.19 2.13 -2.25
CA GLY A 69 28.55 2.37 -0.96
C GLY A 69 27.20 3.09 -1.03
N ARG A 70 26.47 3.14 0.10
CA ARG A 70 25.24 3.93 0.24
C ARG A 70 25.55 5.42 0.03
N GLY A 71 24.96 6.02 -1.01
CA GLY A 71 25.20 7.41 -1.42
C GLY A 71 25.99 7.50 -2.73
N GLU A 72 27.04 6.69 -2.87
CA GLU A 72 27.90 6.64 -4.06
C GLU A 72 27.16 6.12 -5.30
N ALA A 73 26.15 5.26 -5.13
CA ALA A 73 25.37 4.71 -6.24
C ALA A 73 24.56 5.77 -7.01
N TYR A 74 24.08 6.81 -6.33
CA TYR A 74 23.32 7.90 -6.97
C TYR A 74 24.26 8.86 -7.70
N ASP A 75 25.37 9.24 -7.07
CA ASP A 75 26.39 10.07 -7.71
C ASP A 75 27.05 9.35 -8.88
N ALA A 76 27.23 8.03 -8.81
CA ALA A 76 27.69 7.21 -9.92
C ALA A 76 26.64 7.10 -11.04
N LEU A 77 25.35 6.97 -10.72
CA LEU A 77 24.26 7.01 -11.70
C LEU A 77 24.22 8.38 -12.40
N LEU A 78 24.26 9.48 -11.63
CA LEU A 78 24.30 10.84 -12.16
C LEU A 78 25.56 11.09 -12.98
N MET A 79 26.72 10.61 -12.53
CA MET A 79 27.98 10.68 -13.27
C MET A 79 27.87 9.92 -14.57
N LYS A 80 27.28 8.73 -14.59
CA LYS A 80 27.13 7.92 -15.81
C LYS A 80 26.12 8.54 -16.76
N ILE A 81 25.01 9.09 -16.25
CA ILE A 81 24.07 9.91 -17.03
C ILE A 81 24.79 11.14 -17.61
N LYS A 82 25.63 11.82 -16.83
CA LYS A 82 26.45 12.95 -17.29
C LYS A 82 27.44 12.50 -18.37
N THR A 83 28.16 11.39 -18.18
CA THR A 83 29.10 10.82 -19.15
C THR A 83 28.40 10.45 -20.46
N ILE A 84 27.21 9.84 -20.39
CA ILE A 84 26.39 9.54 -21.58
C ILE A 84 25.97 10.85 -22.28
N LYS A 85 25.60 11.88 -21.52
CA LYS A 85 25.27 13.22 -22.05
C LYS A 85 26.47 13.95 -22.64
N THR A 86 27.68 13.76 -22.10
CA THR A 86 28.90 14.46 -22.55
C THR A 86 29.67 13.73 -23.66
N ALA A 87 29.37 12.46 -23.92
CA ALA A 87 30.01 11.66 -24.97
C ALA A 87 29.65 12.09 -26.41
N GLY A 88 28.87 13.16 -26.61
CA GLY A 88 28.54 13.70 -27.94
C GLY A 88 27.47 12.91 -28.72
N SER A 89 26.94 11.84 -28.13
CA SER A 89 25.80 11.09 -28.67
C SER A 89 24.47 11.80 -28.37
N PRO A 90 23.44 11.66 -29.22
CA PRO A 90 22.17 12.34 -29.01
C PRO A 90 21.52 11.94 -27.68
N PRO A 91 20.83 12.87 -27.00
CA PRO A 91 20.47 12.72 -25.58
C PRO A 91 19.48 11.58 -25.36
N LEU A 92 19.83 10.66 -24.46
CA LEU A 92 18.91 9.66 -23.91
C LEU A 92 17.85 10.38 -23.07
N VAL A 93 16.57 10.26 -23.44
CA VAL A 93 15.46 10.76 -22.61
C VAL A 93 15.20 9.73 -21.51
N LEU A 94 15.58 10.09 -20.29
CA LEU A 94 15.30 9.30 -19.09
C LEU A 94 14.12 9.96 -18.37
N SER A 95 12.98 9.30 -18.34
CA SER A 95 11.88 9.67 -17.44
C SER A 95 12.22 9.17 -16.05
N LEU A 96 12.57 10.09 -15.16
CA LEU A 96 12.73 9.81 -13.74
C LEU A 96 11.34 9.81 -13.11
N GLU A 97 10.76 8.63 -12.96
CA GLU A 97 9.50 8.49 -12.22
C GLU A 97 9.82 8.37 -10.72
N ARG A 98 9.17 9.20 -9.92
CA ARG A 98 9.16 8.98 -8.47
C ARG A 98 8.37 7.72 -8.23
N TYR A 99 9.00 6.72 -7.65
CA TYR A 99 8.30 5.54 -7.23
C TYR A 99 7.32 5.86 -6.11
N ALA A 100 6.04 5.85 -6.46
CA ALA A 100 5.01 5.61 -5.49
C ALA A 100 5.17 4.20 -4.89
N TRP A 101 4.45 3.98 -3.80
CA TRP A 101 4.47 2.75 -3.00
C TRP A 101 4.07 1.48 -3.80
N ASP A 102 3.32 1.67 -4.88
CA ASP A 102 2.69 0.65 -5.70
C ASP A 102 3.50 0.27 -6.94
N ALA A 103 4.51 1.06 -7.30
CA ALA A 103 5.33 0.79 -8.47
C ALA A 103 6.01 -0.59 -8.40
N LYS A 104 6.12 -1.28 -9.54
CA LYS A 104 6.52 -2.70 -9.63
C LYS A 104 7.69 -3.10 -8.72
N VAL A 105 8.75 -2.29 -8.63
CA VAL A 105 9.94 -2.63 -7.83
C VAL A 105 9.71 -2.54 -6.32
N ASN A 106 8.82 -1.64 -5.89
CA ASN A 106 8.47 -1.41 -4.49
C ASN A 106 7.36 -2.37 -4.05
N SER A 107 6.46 -2.71 -4.96
CA SER A 107 5.37 -3.62 -4.70
C SER A 107 5.76 -5.09 -4.79
N TRP A 108 6.75 -5.47 -5.61
CA TRP A 108 7.15 -6.87 -5.77
C TRP A 108 7.40 -7.62 -4.43
N PRO A 109 8.15 -7.07 -3.44
CA PRO A 109 8.38 -7.74 -2.17
C PRO A 109 7.09 -8.09 -1.41
N ARG A 110 6.07 -7.21 -1.43
CA ARG A 110 4.79 -7.47 -0.72
C ARG A 110 3.96 -8.56 -1.39
N PHE A 111 3.92 -8.58 -2.73
CA PHE A 111 3.25 -9.66 -3.48
C PHE A 111 3.94 -11.01 -3.29
N LEU A 112 5.28 -11.02 -3.31
CA LEU A 112 6.06 -12.23 -3.07
C LEU A 112 5.88 -12.76 -1.64
N ALA A 113 5.87 -11.87 -0.64
CA ALA A 113 5.62 -12.24 0.75
C ALA A 113 4.22 -12.82 0.95
N ALA A 114 3.19 -12.23 0.34
CA ALA A 114 1.82 -12.72 0.40
C ALA A 114 1.59 -14.06 -0.31
N ARG A 115 2.57 -14.53 -1.10
CA ARG A 115 2.57 -15.85 -1.73
C ARG A 115 3.72 -16.72 -1.25
N GLU A 116 4.26 -16.42 -0.07
CA GLU A 116 5.28 -17.23 0.62
C GLU A 116 6.53 -17.52 -0.23
N GLY A 117 6.86 -16.64 -1.17
CA GLY A 117 7.98 -16.81 -2.09
C GLY A 117 7.63 -17.52 -3.40
N ASP A 118 6.39 -17.92 -3.63
CA ASP A 118 5.91 -18.45 -4.91
C ASP A 118 5.89 -17.35 -5.99
N VAL A 119 6.89 -17.37 -6.85
CA VAL A 119 7.11 -16.34 -7.89
C VAL A 119 5.98 -16.31 -8.92
N PRO A 120 5.58 -17.43 -9.56
CA PRO A 120 4.43 -17.43 -10.48
C PRO A 120 3.15 -16.89 -9.84
N ALA A 121 2.81 -17.35 -8.62
CA ALA A 121 1.59 -16.90 -7.95
C ALA A 121 1.65 -15.41 -7.57
N ALA A 122 2.81 -14.92 -7.13
CA ALA A 122 3.02 -13.50 -6.84
C ALA A 122 2.93 -12.63 -8.11
N MET A 123 3.48 -13.12 -9.23
CA MET A 123 3.42 -12.41 -10.51
C MET A 123 1.98 -12.31 -11.03
N LYS A 124 1.23 -13.41 -10.99
CA LYS A 124 -0.20 -13.40 -11.31
C LYS A 124 -0.96 -12.43 -10.41
N LEU A 125 -0.70 -12.43 -9.10
CA LEU A 125 -1.37 -11.53 -8.16
C LEU A 125 -1.06 -10.05 -8.46
N LEU A 126 0.17 -9.74 -8.84
CA LEU A 126 0.55 -8.38 -9.25
C LEU A 126 -0.15 -7.95 -10.55
N GLN A 127 -0.26 -8.84 -11.54
CA GLN A 127 -0.99 -8.57 -12.78
C GLN A 127 -2.49 -8.36 -12.52
N ASP A 128 -3.10 -9.21 -11.69
CA ASP A 128 -4.49 -9.08 -11.26
C ASP A 128 -4.73 -7.73 -10.56
N HIS A 129 -3.78 -7.30 -9.72
CA HIS A 129 -3.82 -5.98 -9.09
C HIS A 129 -3.71 -4.82 -10.09
N GLU A 130 -2.81 -4.89 -11.08
CA GLU A 130 -2.68 -3.87 -12.13
C GLU A 130 -3.96 -3.74 -12.97
N ASN A 131 -4.58 -4.88 -13.30
CA ASN A 131 -5.87 -4.93 -13.99
C ASN A 131 -6.98 -4.33 -13.12
N TRP A 132 -7.06 -4.72 -11.85
CA TRP A 132 -8.03 -4.17 -10.90
C TRP A 132 -7.88 -2.65 -10.76
N LYS A 133 -6.66 -2.14 -10.62
CA LYS A 133 -6.39 -0.71 -10.54
C LYS A 133 -6.89 0.03 -11.77
N THR A 134 -6.62 -0.49 -12.97
CA THR A 134 -7.06 0.12 -14.23
C THR A 134 -8.59 0.20 -14.33
N GLN A 135 -9.29 -0.75 -13.73
CA GLN A 135 -10.75 -0.82 -13.75
C GLN A 135 -11.42 0.01 -12.64
N ASN A 136 -10.72 0.25 -11.52
CA ASN A 136 -11.31 0.83 -10.32
C ASN A 136 -10.75 2.21 -9.96
N LEU A 137 -9.63 2.63 -10.57
CA LEU A 137 -8.95 3.91 -10.32
C LEU A 137 -8.72 4.69 -11.63
N PRO A 138 -8.82 6.04 -11.60
CA PRO A 138 -9.28 6.87 -10.48
C PRO A 138 -10.78 6.68 -10.20
N MET A 139 -11.18 6.84 -8.93
CA MET A 139 -12.58 6.74 -8.55
C MET A 139 -13.36 8.00 -8.89
N ASP A 140 -14.59 7.83 -9.37
CA ASP A 140 -15.54 8.93 -9.53
C ASP A 140 -16.07 9.37 -8.15
N LEU A 141 -15.51 10.48 -7.65
CA LEU A 141 -15.93 11.08 -6.39
C LEU A 141 -17.31 11.73 -6.46
N THR A 142 -17.91 11.91 -7.65
CA THR A 142 -19.23 12.57 -7.79
C THR A 142 -20.41 11.67 -7.41
N ARG A 143 -20.16 10.38 -7.14
CA ARG A 143 -21.22 9.42 -6.79
C ARG A 143 -21.84 9.75 -5.44
N ASP A 144 -23.16 9.94 -5.42
CA ASP A 144 -23.93 10.34 -4.22
C ASP A 144 -23.67 9.47 -2.99
N GLY A 145 -23.66 8.13 -3.16
CA GLY A 145 -23.41 7.20 -2.06
C GLY A 145 -22.02 7.34 -1.45
N LEU A 146 -21.00 7.58 -2.28
CA LEU A 146 -19.63 7.82 -1.83
C LEU A 146 -19.51 9.16 -1.11
N GLN A 147 -20.13 10.21 -1.66
CA GLN A 147 -20.18 11.53 -1.03
C GLN A 147 -20.87 11.49 0.33
N GLU A 148 -21.92 10.68 0.48
CA GLU A 148 -22.61 10.53 1.76
C GLU A 148 -21.72 9.86 2.82
N VAL A 149 -20.93 8.82 2.46
CA VAL A 149 -19.94 8.21 3.38
C VAL A 149 -18.94 9.27 3.87
N LEU A 150 -18.43 10.08 2.93
CA LEU A 150 -17.46 11.13 3.22
C LEU A 150 -18.05 12.23 4.10
N ARG A 151 -19.25 12.73 3.79
CA ARG A 151 -19.97 13.75 4.58
C ARG A 151 -20.24 13.31 6.01
N LEU A 152 -20.64 12.05 6.18
CA LEU A 152 -20.89 11.50 7.52
C LEU A 152 -19.59 11.30 8.31
N LYS A 153 -18.43 11.31 7.65
CA LYS A 153 -17.13 11.01 8.26
C LYS A 153 -17.19 9.68 9.01
N ALA A 154 -17.80 8.69 8.36
CA ALA A 154 -17.87 7.33 8.89
C ALA A 154 -16.54 6.58 8.68
N VAL A 155 -15.76 7.01 7.69
CA VAL A 155 -14.37 6.62 7.46
C VAL A 155 -13.57 7.90 7.33
N ALA A 156 -12.41 7.95 7.99
CA ALA A 156 -11.52 9.10 7.95
C ALA A 156 -10.06 8.64 8.04
N GLU A 157 -9.15 9.56 7.72
CA GLU A 157 -7.74 9.40 8.02
C GLU A 157 -7.41 10.01 9.38
N ILE A 158 -6.58 9.30 10.14
CA ILE A 158 -5.97 9.78 11.37
C ILE A 158 -4.46 9.70 11.26
N ASP A 159 -3.80 10.84 11.44
CA ASP A 159 -2.36 10.93 11.61
C ASP A 159 -2.05 11.51 13.00
N VAL A 160 -1.64 10.65 13.92
CA VAL A 160 -1.28 11.03 15.31
C VAL A 160 0.12 11.66 15.38
N GLY A 161 0.76 11.87 14.23
CA GLY A 161 1.88 12.78 14.07
C GLY A 161 3.16 12.11 13.60
N GLU A 162 3.92 12.88 12.82
CA GLU A 162 5.18 12.49 12.20
C GLU A 162 6.26 12.01 13.19
N MET A 163 6.11 12.30 14.49
CA MET A 163 7.17 12.21 15.50
C MET A 163 7.56 10.79 15.91
N LYS A 164 6.72 9.77 15.68
CA LYS A 164 7.01 8.38 16.12
C LYS A 164 7.27 7.38 14.99
N ASN A 165 7.36 7.83 13.73
CA ASN A 165 7.47 6.94 12.55
C ASN A 165 6.43 5.80 12.56
N LEU A 166 5.24 6.08 13.10
CA LEU A 166 4.14 5.13 13.14
C LEU A 166 3.41 5.14 11.80
N PRO A 167 2.88 3.99 11.35
CA PRO A 167 1.96 3.96 10.22
C PRO A 167 0.71 4.84 10.52
N PRO A 168 0.22 5.63 9.54
CA PRO A 168 -1.05 6.34 9.70
C PRO A 168 -2.21 5.34 9.78
N ALA A 169 -3.37 5.78 10.28
CA ALA A 169 -4.51 4.90 10.51
C ALA A 169 -5.75 5.32 9.70
N VAL A 170 -6.41 4.34 9.06
CA VAL A 170 -7.80 4.49 8.63
C VAL A 170 -8.68 4.38 9.87
N TYR A 171 -9.38 5.45 10.25
CA TYR A 171 -10.40 5.43 11.28
C TYR A 171 -11.77 5.09 10.70
N VAL A 172 -12.51 4.27 11.43
CA VAL A 172 -13.82 3.78 11.04
C VAL A 172 -14.77 3.93 12.21
N ASN A 173 -15.72 4.85 12.10
CA ASN A 173 -16.79 4.99 13.09
C ASN A 173 -17.91 4.01 12.76
N PHE A 174 -17.94 2.87 13.44
CA PHE A 174 -18.86 1.80 13.09
C PHE A 174 -20.32 2.13 13.40
N THR A 175 -20.57 2.95 14.43
CA THR A 175 -21.91 3.44 14.76
C THR A 175 -22.49 4.31 13.65
N LYS A 176 -21.67 5.21 13.07
CA LYS A 176 -22.07 5.98 11.89
C LYS A 176 -22.29 5.07 10.68
N LEU A 177 -21.42 4.06 10.47
CA LEU A 177 -21.63 3.07 9.41
C LEU A 177 -22.96 2.31 9.57
N GLN A 178 -23.33 1.94 10.80
CA GLN A 178 -24.61 1.26 11.08
C GLN A 178 -25.82 2.18 10.89
N ALA A 179 -25.68 3.48 11.15
CA ALA A 179 -26.76 4.45 10.95
C ALA A 179 -27.08 4.70 9.47
N MET A 180 -26.18 4.32 8.55
CA MET A 180 -26.37 4.45 7.11
C MET A 180 -27.30 3.36 6.55
N ASN A 181 -28.60 3.49 6.81
CA ASN A 181 -29.61 2.64 6.21
C ASN A 181 -29.66 2.83 4.69
N GLY A 182 -29.51 1.74 3.92
CA GLY A 182 -29.68 1.73 2.47
C GLY A 182 -28.44 2.11 1.65
N MET A 183 -27.29 2.34 2.28
CA MET A 183 -26.05 2.59 1.57
C MET A 183 -25.42 1.31 1.03
N SER A 184 -24.78 1.40 -0.13
CA SER A 184 -24.05 0.28 -0.71
C SER A 184 -22.72 0.05 0.02
N PHE A 185 -22.45 -1.21 0.40
CA PHE A 185 -21.12 -1.59 0.90
C PHE A 185 -20.00 -1.30 -0.11
N ASP A 186 -20.31 -1.24 -1.41
CA ASP A 186 -19.36 -0.84 -2.43
C ASP A 186 -18.84 0.60 -2.22
N ASP A 187 -19.71 1.53 -1.83
CA ASP A 187 -19.33 2.92 -1.61
C ASP A 187 -18.47 3.07 -0.35
N VAL A 188 -18.80 2.32 0.71
CA VAL A 188 -17.96 2.24 1.91
C VAL A 188 -16.57 1.67 1.56
N CYS A 189 -16.51 0.54 0.85
CA CYS A 189 -15.24 -0.05 0.41
C CYS A 189 -14.40 0.91 -0.43
N LYS A 190 -15.03 1.69 -1.31
CA LYS A 190 -14.34 2.71 -2.13
C LYS A 190 -13.73 3.81 -1.28
N VAL A 191 -14.43 4.30 -0.26
CA VAL A 191 -13.85 5.28 0.67
C VAL A 191 -12.67 4.70 1.45
N PHE A 192 -12.75 3.43 1.88
CA PHE A 192 -11.61 2.74 2.48
C PHE A 192 -10.39 2.69 1.54
N VAL A 193 -10.62 2.37 0.27
CA VAL A 193 -9.56 2.34 -0.74
C VAL A 193 -8.97 3.75 -0.95
N ILE A 194 -9.80 4.79 -1.04
CA ILE A 194 -9.33 6.18 -1.20
C ILE A 194 -8.37 6.58 -0.07
N PHE A 195 -8.79 6.42 1.18
CA PHE A 195 -7.93 6.77 2.32
C PHE A 195 -6.67 5.90 2.39
N THR A 196 -6.79 4.61 2.04
CA THR A 196 -5.63 3.71 1.94
C THR A 196 -4.62 4.18 0.89
N GLU A 197 -5.07 4.53 -0.32
CA GLU A 197 -4.22 5.06 -1.39
C GLU A 197 -3.52 6.35 -0.97
N LEU A 198 -4.26 7.29 -0.37
CA LEU A 198 -3.72 8.57 0.10
C LEU A 198 -2.62 8.39 1.16
N MET A 199 -2.85 7.48 2.12
CA MET A 199 -1.87 7.18 3.16
C MET A 199 -0.64 6.46 2.62
N LEU A 200 -0.83 5.44 1.77
CA LEU A 200 0.29 4.70 1.19
C LEU A 200 1.13 5.58 0.26
N ALA A 201 0.50 6.51 -0.48
CA ALA A 201 1.18 7.50 -1.31
C ALA A 201 2.10 8.44 -0.50
N ARG A 202 1.77 8.67 0.78
CA ARG A 202 2.58 9.49 1.71
C ARG A 202 3.54 8.67 2.57
N SER A 203 3.62 7.35 2.39
CA SER A 203 4.51 6.50 3.18
C SER A 203 5.97 6.98 3.11
N LYS A 204 6.59 7.14 4.28
CA LYS A 204 8.03 7.49 4.41
C LYS A 204 8.94 6.39 3.86
N ASP A 205 8.48 5.14 3.88
CA ASP A 205 9.14 4.00 3.26
C ASP A 205 8.21 3.39 2.19
N PRO A 206 8.37 3.78 0.90
CA PRO A 206 7.52 3.26 -0.17
C PRO A 206 7.81 1.80 -0.51
N ARG A 207 8.88 1.18 0.01
CA ARG A 207 9.22 -0.24 -0.22
C ARG A 207 8.56 -1.18 0.78
N ASN A 208 8.17 -0.63 1.92
CA ASN A 208 7.46 -1.35 2.95
C ASN A 208 6.37 -0.44 3.53
N PRO A 209 5.43 0.03 2.68
CA PRO A 209 4.43 0.97 3.11
C PRO A 209 3.48 0.26 4.07
N LYS A 210 3.20 0.90 5.20
CA LYS A 210 2.34 0.36 6.24
C LYS A 210 1.22 1.32 6.55
N ILE A 211 0.06 0.77 6.84
CA ILE A 211 -1.07 1.47 7.45
C ILE A 211 -1.63 0.66 8.61
N CYS A 212 -2.26 1.36 9.55
CA CYS A 212 -3.11 0.76 10.55
C CYS A 212 -4.58 0.97 10.19
N GLN A 213 -5.46 0.19 10.80
CA GLN A 213 -6.91 0.40 10.75
C GLN A 213 -7.42 0.44 12.19
N PHE A 214 -8.24 1.44 12.51
CA PHE A 214 -8.90 1.57 13.79
C PHE A 214 -10.40 1.60 13.60
N ILE A 215 -11.07 0.58 14.12
CA ILE A 215 -12.53 0.44 14.07
C ILE A 215 -13.08 0.79 15.45
N ASP A 216 -13.70 1.96 15.51
CA ASP A 216 -14.39 2.46 16.68
C ASP A 216 -15.76 1.80 16.80
N MET A 217 -15.87 0.99 17.84
CA MET A 217 -17.05 0.22 18.19
C MET A 217 -17.84 0.88 19.33
N THR A 218 -17.54 2.14 19.66
CA THR A 218 -18.24 2.90 20.70
C THR A 218 -19.71 3.03 20.30
N ASP A 219 -20.61 2.78 21.24
CA ASP A 219 -22.08 2.75 21.06
C ASP A 219 -22.61 1.65 20.13
N VAL A 220 -21.76 0.72 19.66
CA VAL A 220 -22.22 -0.43 18.90
C VAL A 220 -22.87 -1.44 19.84
N SER A 221 -24.18 -1.63 19.69
CA SER A 221 -24.91 -2.62 20.47
C SER A 221 -24.64 -4.05 19.95
N VAL A 222 -24.67 -5.03 20.86
CA VAL A 222 -24.57 -6.45 20.50
C VAL A 222 -25.67 -6.86 19.52
N SER A 223 -26.86 -6.26 19.63
CA SER A 223 -28.01 -6.52 18.76
C SER A 223 -27.89 -5.88 17.39
N GLY A 224 -27.15 -4.77 17.24
CA GLY A 224 -26.83 -4.16 15.94
C GLY A 224 -25.94 -5.05 15.07
N GLY A 225 -25.23 -5.98 15.70
CA GLY A 225 -24.44 -7.01 15.02
C GLY A 225 -23.25 -6.46 14.25
N VAL A 226 -22.34 -7.37 13.89
CA VAL A 226 -21.22 -7.06 13.01
C VAL A 226 -21.70 -7.24 11.58
N GLN A 227 -21.52 -6.24 10.72
CA GLN A 227 -21.83 -6.34 9.29
C GLN A 227 -20.78 -7.22 8.58
N VAL A 228 -20.90 -8.54 8.74
CA VAL A 228 -19.94 -9.53 8.22
C VAL A 228 -19.77 -9.42 6.71
N GLU A 229 -20.85 -9.12 5.99
CA GLU A 229 -20.79 -8.94 4.54
C GLU A 229 -19.91 -7.74 4.15
N LEU A 230 -19.99 -6.61 4.88
CA LEU A 230 -19.10 -5.48 4.67
C LEU A 230 -17.65 -5.86 4.93
N LEU A 231 -17.35 -6.51 6.07
CA LEU A 231 -15.99 -6.96 6.40
C LEU A 231 -15.44 -7.95 5.35
N ARG A 232 -16.30 -8.81 4.82
CA ARG A 232 -15.94 -9.74 3.74
C ARG A 232 -15.60 -9.00 2.46
N LYS A 233 -16.42 -8.03 2.04
CA LYS A 233 -16.15 -7.21 0.85
C LYS A 233 -14.86 -6.40 0.99
N ILE A 234 -14.61 -5.83 2.18
CA ILE A 234 -13.34 -5.16 2.47
C ILE A 234 -12.18 -6.15 2.31
N TYR A 235 -12.28 -7.35 2.91
CA TYR A 235 -11.22 -8.35 2.78
C TYR A 235 -10.99 -8.81 1.34
N GLU A 236 -12.05 -9.09 0.58
CA GLU A 236 -11.98 -9.50 -0.83
C GLU A 236 -11.29 -8.46 -1.72
N ILE A 237 -11.40 -7.17 -1.38
CA ILE A 237 -10.68 -6.09 -2.05
C ILE A 237 -9.24 -6.00 -1.56
N PHE A 238 -9.03 -5.98 -0.25
CA PHE A 238 -7.73 -5.63 0.34
C PHE A 238 -6.70 -6.74 0.28
N GLU A 239 -7.11 -8.00 0.49
CA GLU A 239 -6.20 -9.13 0.49
C GLU A 239 -5.42 -9.29 -0.84
N PRO A 240 -6.07 -9.29 -2.02
CA PRO A 240 -5.35 -9.42 -3.28
C PRO A 240 -4.66 -8.13 -3.75
N ASN A 241 -5.20 -6.95 -3.43
CA ASN A 241 -4.73 -5.68 -4.01
C ASN A 241 -3.74 -4.92 -3.10
N TYR A 242 -3.86 -5.09 -1.79
CA TYR A 242 -3.03 -4.44 -0.79
C TYR A 242 -2.30 -5.46 0.11
N PRO A 243 -1.70 -6.53 -0.44
CA PRO A 243 -0.98 -7.51 0.36
C PRO A 243 0.12 -6.83 1.18
N GLU A 244 0.28 -7.29 2.41
CA GLU A 244 1.31 -6.85 3.35
C GLU A 244 1.38 -5.33 3.63
N THR A 245 0.35 -4.55 3.33
CA THR A 245 0.32 -3.12 3.72
C THR A 245 -0.29 -2.92 5.12
N LEU A 246 -1.17 -3.83 5.57
CA LEU A 246 -1.73 -3.78 6.91
C LEU A 246 -0.66 -4.11 7.95
N SER A 247 -0.42 -3.16 8.86
CA SER A 247 0.39 -3.34 10.07
C SER A 247 -0.46 -3.95 11.19
N LYS A 248 -1.54 -3.24 11.57
CA LYS A 248 -2.45 -3.61 12.64
C LYS A 248 -3.88 -3.20 12.30
N LEU A 249 -4.84 -4.00 12.75
CA LEU A 249 -6.25 -3.63 12.79
C LEU A 249 -6.70 -3.71 14.23
N VAL A 250 -7.20 -2.61 14.78
CA VAL A 250 -7.69 -2.54 16.16
C VAL A 250 -9.20 -2.31 16.14
N MET A 251 -9.95 -3.13 16.86
CA MET A 251 -11.39 -2.93 17.11
C MET A 251 -11.58 -2.63 18.60
N TYR A 252 -12.12 -1.45 18.91
CA TYR A 252 -12.28 -0.97 20.29
C TYR A 252 -13.45 0.01 20.43
N PRO A 253 -14.18 0.01 21.56
CA PRO A 253 -14.17 -1.01 22.60
C PRO A 253 -15.02 -2.22 22.21
N VAL A 254 -14.52 -3.42 22.43
CA VAL A 254 -15.24 -4.67 22.15
C VAL A 254 -15.38 -5.50 23.41
N SER A 255 -16.62 -5.82 23.79
CA SER A 255 -16.91 -6.72 24.91
C SER A 255 -16.39 -8.14 24.63
N THR A 256 -16.06 -8.91 25.68
CA THR A 256 -15.53 -10.27 25.53
C THR A 256 -16.43 -11.18 24.69
N MET A 257 -17.75 -11.07 24.87
CA MET A 257 -18.72 -11.85 24.09
C MET A 257 -18.68 -11.48 22.61
N LEU A 258 -18.70 -10.18 22.29
CA LEU A 258 -18.64 -9.70 20.91
C LEU A 258 -17.29 -10.04 20.26
N ALA A 259 -16.19 -10.01 21.02
CA ALA A 259 -14.86 -10.39 20.53
C ALA A 259 -14.84 -11.87 20.09
N THR A 260 -15.44 -12.78 20.85
CA THR A 260 -15.56 -14.19 20.47
C THR A 260 -16.40 -14.37 19.19
N THR A 261 -17.50 -13.62 19.08
CA THR A 261 -18.34 -13.62 17.88
C THR A 261 -17.56 -13.12 16.66
N ILE A 262 -16.89 -11.97 16.75
CA ILE A 262 -16.08 -11.40 15.67
C ILE A 262 -15.01 -12.39 15.22
N ARG A 263 -14.24 -12.97 16.15
CA ARG A 263 -13.19 -13.97 15.81
C ARG A 263 -13.77 -15.18 15.07
N THR A 264 -14.98 -15.60 15.42
CA THR A 264 -15.66 -16.70 14.72
C THR A 264 -16.09 -16.30 13.31
N LEU A 265 -16.60 -15.07 13.15
CA LEU A 265 -17.06 -14.53 11.87
C LEU A 265 -15.90 -14.26 10.91
N LEU A 266 -14.72 -13.93 11.41
CA LEU A 266 -13.52 -13.62 10.63
C LEU A 266 -12.70 -14.85 10.24
N LYS A 267 -13.22 -16.07 10.39
CA LYS A 267 -12.54 -17.32 9.95
C LYS A 267 -12.23 -17.38 8.46
N PHE A 268 -12.86 -16.53 7.63
CA PHE A 268 -12.54 -16.42 6.21
C PHE A 268 -11.24 -15.65 5.92
N VAL A 269 -10.72 -14.91 6.91
CA VAL A 269 -9.44 -14.17 6.80
C VAL A 269 -8.28 -15.16 7.01
N ASN A 270 -7.21 -15.06 6.23
CA ASN A 270 -6.04 -15.92 6.44
C ASN A 270 -5.37 -15.71 7.82
N GLU A 271 -4.67 -16.72 8.31
CA GLU A 271 -4.06 -16.71 9.64
C GLU A 271 -3.04 -15.58 9.84
N THR A 272 -2.26 -15.24 8.80
CA THR A 272 -1.26 -14.17 8.84
C THR A 272 -1.90 -12.82 9.10
N THR A 273 -3.05 -12.55 8.47
CA THR A 273 -3.80 -11.31 8.63
C THR A 273 -4.55 -11.29 9.95
N GLN A 274 -5.14 -12.43 10.38
CA GLN A 274 -5.80 -12.53 11.69
C GLN A 274 -4.85 -12.19 12.86
N LYS A 275 -3.56 -12.54 12.77
CA LYS A 275 -2.55 -12.19 13.79
C LYS A 275 -2.32 -10.68 13.94
N LYS A 276 -2.76 -9.88 12.96
CA LYS A 276 -2.68 -8.42 12.99
C LYS A 276 -3.90 -7.78 13.68
N PHE A 277 -4.93 -8.57 14.01
CA PHE A 277 -6.18 -8.06 14.59
C PHE A 277 -6.10 -8.01 16.12
N ILE A 278 -6.33 -6.83 16.68
CA ILE A 278 -6.44 -6.56 18.11
C ILE A 278 -7.90 -6.23 18.39
N ILE A 279 -8.59 -7.11 19.10
CA ILE A 279 -10.02 -6.94 19.41
C ILE A 279 -10.13 -6.88 20.93
N THR A 280 -10.30 -5.67 21.46
CA THR A 280 -10.12 -5.42 22.89
C THR A 280 -11.08 -4.35 23.41
N SER A 281 -11.25 -4.33 24.73
CA SER A 281 -11.89 -3.24 25.48
C SER A 281 -10.89 -2.50 26.38
N ASP A 282 -9.61 -2.85 26.31
CA ASP A 282 -8.54 -2.25 27.11
C ASP A 282 -7.87 -1.10 26.37
N LEU A 283 -8.03 0.13 26.87
CA LEU A 283 -7.46 1.34 26.26
C LEU A 283 -5.92 1.37 26.28
N PRO A 284 -5.25 1.01 27.40
CA PRO A 284 -3.80 0.80 27.41
C PRO A 284 -3.28 -0.14 26.31
N GLU A 285 -3.97 -1.25 26.04
CA GLU A 285 -3.60 -2.16 24.94
C GLU A 285 -3.74 -1.48 23.57
N VAL A 286 -4.83 -0.74 23.34
CA VAL A 286 -5.00 0.07 22.11
C VAL A 286 -3.85 1.05 21.92
N CYS A 287 -3.54 1.83 22.95
CA CYS A 287 -2.48 2.85 22.87
C CYS A 287 -1.12 2.21 22.61
N LYS A 288 -0.84 1.06 23.24
CA LYS A 288 0.38 0.29 23.00
C LYS A 288 0.49 -0.20 21.55
N GLU A 289 -0.56 -0.83 21.02
CA GLU A 289 -0.53 -1.43 19.68
C GLU A 289 -0.56 -0.38 18.55
N MET A 290 -1.18 0.78 18.80
CA MET A 290 -1.22 1.90 17.86
C MET A 290 -0.07 2.89 18.04
N GLY A 291 0.71 2.77 19.12
CA GLY A 291 1.79 3.71 19.47
C GLY A 291 1.31 5.08 19.97
N TRP A 292 0.04 5.19 20.37
CA TRP A 292 -0.56 6.41 20.89
C TRP A 292 -0.13 6.67 22.34
N ASP A 293 -0.17 7.94 22.73
CA ASP A 293 0.10 8.35 24.09
C ASP A 293 -1.18 8.23 24.93
N LEU A 294 -1.14 7.37 25.97
CA LEU A 294 -2.32 7.08 26.79
C LEU A 294 -2.81 8.34 27.53
N GLU A 295 -1.89 9.14 28.08
CA GLU A 295 -2.25 10.36 28.80
C GLU A 295 -2.90 11.37 27.85
N GLU A 296 -2.41 11.47 26.61
CA GLU A 296 -3.02 12.32 25.59
C GLU A 296 -4.46 11.87 25.28
N VAL A 297 -4.68 10.57 25.04
CA VAL A 297 -6.01 10.04 24.72
C VAL A 297 -6.99 10.27 25.87
N GLU A 298 -6.56 10.03 27.11
CA GLU A 298 -7.37 10.28 28.31
C GLU A 298 -7.67 11.78 28.49
N SER A 299 -6.68 12.66 28.28
CA SER A 299 -6.87 14.11 28.38
C SER A 299 -7.80 14.70 27.32
N CYS A 300 -7.93 14.04 26.16
CA CYS A 300 -8.90 14.41 25.13
C CYS A 300 -10.35 14.03 25.51
N GLY A 301 -10.56 13.24 26.56
CA GLY A 301 -11.86 12.72 26.96
C GLY A 301 -12.20 11.35 26.38
N GLY A 302 -11.21 10.64 25.82
CA GLY A 302 -11.36 9.30 25.26
C GLY A 302 -10.97 9.20 23.78
N VAL A 303 -11.08 7.98 23.24
CA VAL A 303 -10.68 7.64 21.87
C VAL A 303 -11.42 8.49 20.84
N THR A 304 -12.75 8.59 20.92
CA THR A 304 -13.53 9.30 19.90
C THR A 304 -13.13 10.77 19.77
N GLN A 305 -12.95 11.47 20.89
CA GLN A 305 -12.51 12.86 20.92
C GLN A 305 -11.07 12.99 20.44
N PHE A 306 -10.20 12.05 20.81
CA PHE A 306 -8.83 11.98 20.31
C PHE A 306 -8.78 11.81 18.79
N MET A 307 -9.64 10.97 18.19
CA MET A 307 -9.71 10.83 16.73
C MET A 307 -10.15 12.12 16.06
N HIS A 308 -11.19 12.78 16.56
CA HIS A 308 -11.64 14.06 16.01
C HIS A 308 -10.58 15.16 16.07
N LYS A 309 -9.69 15.12 17.08
CA LYS A 309 -8.56 16.05 17.18
C LYS A 309 -7.51 15.83 16.07
N HIS A 310 -7.29 14.58 15.67
CA HIS A 310 -6.23 14.17 14.73
C HIS A 310 -6.76 13.81 13.33
N GLU A 311 -8.00 14.19 13.03
CA GLU A 311 -8.63 14.01 11.72
C GLU A 311 -8.07 15.05 10.73
N GLU A 312 -7.23 14.63 9.77
CA GLU A 312 -6.55 15.55 8.86
C GLU A 312 -7.29 15.78 7.53
N LEU A 313 -7.87 14.72 6.95
CA LEU A 313 -8.27 14.70 5.54
C LEU A 313 -9.66 14.11 5.33
N GLY A 314 -10.36 14.59 4.30
CA GLY A 314 -11.70 14.14 3.93
C GLY A 314 -12.67 15.27 3.61
N ALA A 315 -12.50 16.44 4.23
CA ALA A 315 -13.38 17.59 4.00
C ALA A 315 -13.22 18.19 2.59
N ASP A 316 -12.00 18.15 2.05
CA ASP A 316 -11.64 18.59 0.69
C ASP A 316 -12.15 17.65 -0.42
N MET A 317 -12.52 16.41 -0.06
CA MET A 317 -13.12 15.43 -0.98
C MET A 317 -14.65 15.53 -1.06
N ILE A 318 -15.28 16.35 -0.21
CA ILE A 318 -16.72 16.58 -0.21
C ILE A 318 -17.06 17.65 -1.25
N LEU A 319 -17.93 17.30 -2.20
CA LEU A 319 -18.44 18.22 -3.21
C LEU A 319 -19.69 18.93 -2.66
N GLU A 320 -19.67 20.28 -2.70
CA GLU A 320 -20.81 21.16 -2.38
C GLU A 320 -21.88 21.19 -3.46
#